data_AF-A0A0S4LN69-F1
#
_entry.id   AF-A0A0S4LN69-F1
#
_cell.length_a   1.000
_cell.length_b   1.000
_cell.length_c   1.000
_cell.angle_alpha   90.00
_cell.angle_beta   90.00
_cell.angle_gamma   90.00
#
_symmetry.space_group_name_H-M   'P 1'
#
loop_
_entity.id
_entity.type
_entity.pdbx_description
1 polymer ?
#
loop_
_entity_poly.entity_id
_entity_poly.type
_entity_poly.pdbx_seq_one_letter_code
_entity_poly.pdbx_strand_id
1 'polypeptide(L)'
;MRTSLTDRRGAQAFDYDALDRLTSASHPLLGTPQTIAYDAVGNRTTAGNMTNVDNQLTADATHSYQSDDNGNLARMTLLATGTYTQCSFRMINFNKPTSCRF
;
A
#
# COMPACT_ATOMS: atom_id res chain seq x y z
N MET A 1 -11.39 -14.33 -14.45
CA MET A 1 -11.17 -14.31 -12.98
C MET A 1 -10.86 -15.72 -12.50
N ARG A 2 -9.79 -15.94 -11.72
CA ARG A 2 -9.51 -17.25 -11.10
C ARG A 2 -10.04 -17.22 -9.67
N THR A 3 -11.05 -18.01 -9.35
CA THR A 3 -11.67 -18.01 -8.02
C THR A 3 -11.02 -19.00 -7.04
N SER A 4 -10.23 -19.96 -7.55
CA SER A 4 -9.46 -20.87 -6.69
C SER A 4 -8.16 -21.36 -7.31
N LEU A 5 -7.22 -21.74 -6.45
CA LEU A 5 -5.96 -22.41 -6.80
C LEU A 5 -5.67 -23.47 -5.75
N THR A 6 -5.47 -24.72 -6.15
CA THR A 6 -5.05 -25.79 -5.23
C THR A 6 -3.60 -26.15 -5.54
N ASP A 7 -2.72 -26.07 -4.54
CA ASP A 7 -1.36 -26.58 -4.60
C ASP A 7 -1.13 -27.67 -3.53
N ARG A 8 0.11 -28.15 -3.38
CA ARG A 8 0.48 -29.16 -2.37
C ARG A 8 0.18 -28.77 -0.92
N ARG A 9 -0.06 -27.49 -0.64
CA ARG A 9 -0.36 -26.95 0.70
C ARG A 9 -1.86 -26.83 0.95
N GLY A 10 -2.70 -26.96 -0.10
CA GLY A 10 -4.15 -26.91 -0.02
C GLY A 10 -4.76 -25.91 -1.00
N ALA A 11 -6.07 -25.70 -0.85
CA ALA A 11 -6.84 -24.77 -1.67
C ALA A 11 -6.72 -23.33 -1.16
N GLN A 12 -6.56 -22.40 -2.10
CA GLN A 12 -6.64 -20.96 -1.94
C GLN A 12 -7.88 -20.48 -2.70
N ALA A 13 -8.63 -19.57 -2.10
CA ALA A 13 -9.81 -18.94 -2.67
C ALA A 13 -9.54 -17.44 -2.89
N PHE A 14 -10.12 -16.90 -3.96
CA PHE A 14 -9.96 -15.50 -4.35
C PHE A 14 -11.32 -14.87 -4.65
N ASP A 15 -11.57 -13.70 -4.06
CA ASP A 15 -12.75 -12.89 -4.35
C ASP A 15 -12.34 -11.61 -5.07
N TYR A 16 -13.25 -11.09 -5.90
CA TYR A 16 -13.02 -9.92 -6.73
C TYR A 16 -14.20 -8.95 -6.62
N ASP A 17 -13.94 -7.66 -6.84
CA ASP A 17 -15.00 -6.67 -7.02
C ASP A 17 -15.47 -6.59 -8.49
N ALA A 18 -16.46 -5.73 -8.75
CA ALA A 18 -17.03 -5.52 -10.07
C ALA A 18 -16.05 -4.91 -11.11
N LEU A 19 -14.88 -4.43 -10.66
CA LEU A 19 -13.80 -3.92 -11.49
C LEU A 19 -12.68 -4.97 -11.67
N ASP A 20 -12.97 -6.23 -11.37
CA ASP A 20 -12.03 -7.35 -11.56
C ASP A 20 -10.77 -7.25 -10.67
N ARG A 21 -10.86 -6.54 -9.54
CA ARG A 21 -9.75 -6.36 -8.57
C ARG A 21 -9.89 -7.33 -7.40
N LEU A 22 -8.78 -7.92 -6.97
CA LEU A 22 -8.73 -8.91 -5.89
C LEU A 22 -9.07 -8.29 -4.52
N THR A 23 -10.19 -8.67 -3.91
CA THR A 23 -10.65 -8.16 -2.60
C THR A 23 -10.39 -9.11 -1.43
N SER A 24 -10.15 -10.39 -1.71
CA SER A 24 -9.87 -11.40 -0.69
C SER A 24 -8.95 -12.48 -1.24
N ALA A 25 -7.98 -12.92 -0.44
CA ALA A 25 -7.17 -14.09 -0.73
C ALA A 25 -7.05 -14.98 0.51
N SER A 26 -7.57 -16.21 0.45
CA SER A 26 -7.35 -17.19 1.51
C SER A 26 -6.01 -17.88 1.36
N HIS A 27 -5.43 -18.31 2.48
CA HIS A 27 -4.21 -19.10 2.49
C HIS A 27 -4.47 -20.38 3.29
N PRO A 28 -4.12 -21.56 2.78
CA PRO A 28 -4.50 -22.84 3.39
C PRO A 28 -3.91 -23.06 4.78
N LEU A 29 -2.85 -22.33 5.14
CA LEU A 29 -2.20 -22.37 6.45
C LEU A 29 -2.60 -21.21 7.37
N LEU A 30 -3.44 -20.27 6.92
CA LEU A 30 -3.90 -19.13 7.72
C LEU A 30 -5.39 -19.28 8.02
N GLY A 31 -5.80 -19.02 9.26
CA GLY A 31 -7.20 -19.15 9.70
C GLY A 31 -8.13 -18.06 9.14
N THR A 32 -7.56 -16.95 8.64
CA THR A 32 -8.32 -15.80 8.14
C THR A 32 -7.80 -15.38 6.76
N PRO A 33 -8.68 -15.12 5.77
CA PRO A 33 -8.28 -14.54 4.50
C PRO A 33 -7.66 -13.15 4.68
N GLN A 34 -6.76 -12.80 3.77
CA GLN A 34 -6.30 -11.44 3.63
C GLN A 34 -7.36 -10.61 2.89
N THR A 35 -7.94 -9.62 3.56
CA THR A 35 -8.83 -8.64 2.93
C THR A 35 -8.03 -7.51 2.29
N ILE A 36 -8.44 -7.12 1.09
CA ILE A 36 -7.87 -6.01 0.34
C ILE A 36 -9.02 -5.09 -0.05
N ALA A 37 -8.94 -3.83 0.37
CA ALA A 37 -9.90 -2.82 -0.03
C ALA A 37 -9.22 -1.81 -0.97
N TYR A 38 -10.06 -1.15 -1.78
CA TYR A 38 -9.60 -0.20 -2.76
C TYR A 38 -10.39 1.10 -2.68
N ASP A 39 -9.73 2.23 -2.96
CA ASP A 39 -10.44 3.50 -3.17
C ASP A 39 -11.00 3.59 -4.60
N ALA A 40 -11.66 4.72 -4.87
CA ALA A 40 -12.31 5.00 -6.14
C ALA A 40 -11.35 5.08 -7.34
N VAL A 41 -10.06 5.40 -7.11
CA VAL A 41 -9.06 5.57 -8.18
C VAL A 41 -8.18 4.33 -8.36
N GLY A 42 -8.50 3.21 -7.70
CA GLY A 42 -7.83 1.92 -7.96
C GLY A 42 -6.75 1.53 -6.97
N ASN A 43 -6.60 2.32 -5.92
CA ASN A 43 -5.54 2.16 -4.95
C ASN A 43 -5.89 1.21 -3.81
N ARG A 44 -4.94 0.42 -3.32
CA ARG A 44 -5.17 -0.38 -2.11
C ARG A 44 -5.26 0.50 -0.86
N THR A 45 -6.39 0.49 -0.18
CA THR A 45 -6.55 1.15 1.12
C THR A 45 -5.84 0.30 2.17
N THR A 46 -4.79 0.86 2.76
CA THR A 46 -4.13 0.32 3.94
C THR A 46 -4.46 1.23 5.12
N ALA A 47 -4.70 0.66 6.30
CA ALA A 47 -5.03 1.46 7.47
C ALA A 47 -3.94 2.52 7.75
N GLY A 48 -4.38 3.77 7.88
CA GLY A 48 -3.49 4.92 8.13
C GLY A 48 -2.84 5.53 6.88
N ASN A 49 -2.95 4.91 5.71
CA ASN A 49 -2.42 5.50 4.48
C ASN A 49 -3.34 6.64 3.98
N MET A 50 -2.74 7.78 3.65
CA MET A 50 -3.39 8.94 3.06
C MET A 50 -2.74 9.28 1.73
N THR A 51 -3.53 9.67 0.74
CA THR A 51 -3.05 10.11 -0.57
C THR A 51 -3.51 11.53 -0.89
N ASN A 52 -2.75 12.22 -1.75
CA ASN A 52 -3.18 13.49 -2.34
C ASN A 52 -3.95 13.29 -3.66
N VAL A 53 -4.34 14.40 -4.28
CA VAL A 53 -5.04 14.43 -5.57
C VAL A 53 -4.24 13.83 -6.73
N ASP A 54 -2.91 13.84 -6.63
CA ASP A 54 -2.00 13.26 -7.63
C ASP A 54 -1.70 11.78 -7.37
N ASN A 55 -2.46 11.15 -6.47
CA ASN A 55 -2.31 9.76 -6.07
C ASN A 55 -0.95 9.41 -5.43
N GLN A 56 -0.31 10.37 -4.77
CA GLN A 56 0.92 10.17 -4.02
C GLN A 56 0.58 9.91 -2.55
N LEU A 57 1.26 8.94 -1.92
CA LEU A 57 1.12 8.67 -0.48
C LEU A 57 1.69 9.86 0.32
N THR A 58 0.88 10.55 1.10
CA THR A 58 1.28 11.72 1.89
C THR A 58 1.46 11.40 3.36
N ALA A 59 0.84 10.32 3.83
CA ALA A 59 1.07 9.80 5.17
C ALA A 59 0.78 8.31 5.23
N ASP A 60 1.39 7.64 6.19
CA ASP A 60 0.95 6.35 6.70
C ASP A 60 0.71 6.45 8.22
N ALA A 61 0.48 5.31 8.88
CA ALA A 61 0.25 5.27 10.32
C ALA A 61 1.41 5.83 11.18
N THR A 62 2.63 5.93 10.65
CA THR A 62 3.84 6.30 11.39
C THR A 62 4.62 7.46 10.78
N HIS A 63 4.47 7.78 9.50
CA HIS A 63 5.25 8.80 8.79
C HIS A 63 4.37 9.72 7.95
N SER A 64 4.80 10.97 7.79
CA SER A 64 4.36 11.86 6.71
C SER A 64 5.42 12.00 5.63
N TYR A 65 4.99 12.19 4.40
CA TYR A 65 5.80 12.21 3.20
C TYR A 65 5.61 13.54 2.45
N GLN A 66 6.71 14.17 2.05
CA GLN A 66 6.70 15.40 1.26
C GLN A 66 7.47 15.18 -0.04
N SER A 67 6.78 15.43 -1.15
CA SER A 67 7.36 15.38 -2.48
C SER A 67 7.90 16.75 -2.90
N ASP A 68 8.87 16.76 -3.82
CA ASP A 68 9.26 17.96 -4.58
C ASP A 68 8.27 18.22 -5.74
N ASP A 69 8.46 19.34 -6.45
CA ASP A 69 7.63 19.73 -7.60
C ASP A 69 7.68 18.72 -8.77
N ASN A 70 8.68 17.84 -8.79
CA ASN A 70 8.81 16.78 -9.79
C ASN A 70 8.12 15.47 -9.36
N GLY A 71 7.48 15.44 -8.19
CA GLY A 71 6.80 14.27 -7.62
C GLY A 71 7.75 13.22 -7.04
N ASN A 72 9.00 13.57 -6.78
CA ASN A 72 9.92 12.71 -6.05
C ASN A 72 9.81 12.98 -4.56
N LEU A 73 9.91 11.94 -3.74
CA LEU A 73 9.94 12.13 -2.30
C LEU A 73 11.23 12.85 -1.90
N ALA A 74 11.07 14.02 -1.30
CA ALA A 74 12.15 14.85 -0.78
C ALA A 74 12.34 14.66 0.73
N ARG A 75 11.26 14.39 1.47
CA ARG A 75 11.32 14.25 2.93
C ARG A 75 10.34 13.20 3.46
N MET A 76 10.83 12.39 4.40
CA MET A 76 10.03 11.50 5.23
C MET A 76 10.16 11.94 6.69
N THR A 77 9.05 12.14 7.38
CA THR A 77 9.01 12.60 8.77
C THR A 77 8.30 11.57 9.64
N LEU A 78 8.92 11.13 10.72
CA LEU A 78 8.29 10.27 11.72
C LEU A 78 7.25 11.09 12.50
N LEU A 79 5.99 10.68 12.47
CA LEU A 79 4.88 11.38 13.13
C LEU A 79 5.04 11.44 14.65
N ALA A 80 5.68 10.42 15.25
CA ALA A 80 5.84 10.32 16.69
C ALA A 80 6.81 11.37 17.27
N THR A 81 7.83 11.80 16.51
CA THR A 81 8.90 12.67 17.01
C THR A 81 9.11 13.93 16.18
N GLY A 82 8.55 14.00 14.97
CA GLY A 82 8.83 15.05 13.99
C GLY A 82 10.23 14.93 13.37
N THR A 83 11.02 13.92 13.73
CA THR A 83 12.33 13.67 13.12
C THR A 83 12.15 13.35 11.64
N TYR A 84 12.97 13.95 10.78
CA TYR A 84 12.88 13.73 9.34
C TYR A 84 14.18 13.23 8.73
N THR A 85 14.05 12.52 7.63
CA THR A 85 15.14 12.06 6.77
C THR A 85 14.91 12.61 5.37
N GLN A 86 15.96 13.10 4.73
CA GLN A 86 15.88 13.51 3.33
C GLN A 86 15.93 12.30 2.40
N CYS A 87 15.16 12.38 1.34
CA CYS A 87 14.95 11.30 0.40
C CYS A 87 15.18 11.82 -1.04
N SER A 88 15.50 10.93 -1.97
CA SER A 88 15.77 11.30 -3.37
C SER A 88 15.35 10.18 -4.31
N PHE A 89 14.06 9.84 -4.31
CA PHE A 89 13.50 8.84 -5.21
C PHE A 89 12.05 9.15 -5.53
N ARG A 90 11.56 8.58 -6.63
CA ARG A 90 10.19 8.77 -7.07
C ARG A 90 9.21 8.04 -6.15
N MET A 91 8.16 8.73 -5.71
CA MET A 91 7.11 8.09 -4.95
C MET A 91 6.15 7.37 -5.90
N ILE A 92 5.83 6.11 -5.62
CA ILE A 92 4.91 5.31 -6.44
C ILE A 92 3.78 4.80 -5.54
N ASN A 93 2.68 5.56 -5.46
CA ASN A 93 1.46 5.23 -4.71
C ASN A 93 1.74 4.77 -3.25
N PHE A 94 1.00 3.76 -2.75
CA PHE A 94 1.09 3.19 -1.38
C PHE A 94 2.40 2.48 -1.07
N ASN A 95 3.33 2.38 -2.02
CA ASN A 95 4.60 1.74 -1.72
C ASN A 95 5.42 2.70 -0.88
N LYS A 96 5.60 2.30 0.39
CA LYS A 96 6.49 2.98 1.30
C LYS A 96 7.89 3.06 0.68
N PRO A 97 8.56 4.21 0.80
CA PRO A 97 10.01 4.31 0.67
C PRO A 97 10.74 3.14 1.30
N THR A 98 11.53 2.40 0.53
CA THR A 98 12.33 1.29 1.09
C THR A 98 13.69 1.75 1.62
N SER A 99 14.17 2.95 1.27
CA SER A 99 15.31 3.58 1.96
C SER A 99 15.35 5.10 1.76
N CYS A 100 15.38 5.85 2.86
CA CYS A 100 15.92 7.20 2.89
C CYS A 100 17.30 7.16 3.56
N ARG A 101 18.26 7.96 3.09
CA ARG A 101 19.63 7.94 3.64
C ARG A 101 19.71 8.92 4.80
N PHE A 102 20.30 8.46 5.90
CA PHE A 102 20.69 9.26 7.06
C PHE A 102 21.89 10.16 6.75
#